data_AF-A0A1F9T9B0-F1
#
_entry.id   AF-A0A1F9T9B0-F1
#
_cell.length_a   1.000
_cell.length_b   1.000
_cell.length_c   1.000
_cell.angle_alpha   90.00
_cell.angle_beta   90.00
_cell.angle_gamma   90.00
#
_symmetry.space_group_name_H-M   'P 1'
#
loop_
_entity.id
_entity.type
_entity.pdbx_description
1 polymer ?
#
loop_
_entity_poly.entity_id
_entity_poly.type
_entity_poly.pdbx_seq_one_letter_code
_entity_poly.pdbx_strand_id
1 'polypeptide(L)'
;MKIIFLLFLAALTPAIRAQELAPQSASADEAAAVANKLMTSLFFRGEVADKILDSGEAGRLVNLDGVETNAEARGLLITWIRRNPDKAAQLYLNLKGAGGKVHTAIETREMTWEFNPAFLEAIKALNAAAGSSSVSREAMEIAARRLYGGSREEADSPVIKDGGGKAGGKGLKREDFADYRLNRDALGAELSRAAGWMDAARPEAVRLNLGGSYGAALSIYQEFVVAAASLKGRAAMTALESERLETLRSALRSSLGALALRARIAELAAAEAALTAARGEPGSAALLAALGKLRAELEGLAAQAESGRAGAKEVAGLVNAAEGKFAGVYLVYSAYDGLLSLKRRSAPGAFSCLYDYAAWRYLAAYFPGSPYPKARAELTAAAGALDGALAKAGDGDLPGALAAADPARLEAAAAQLRSSSSFYRAAQFFGWGLFFRPVELKVLPAKPRPAFRPALTIAELNRGR
;
A
#
# COMPACT_ATOMS: atom_id res chain seq x y z
N MET A 1 -29.99 -3.22 54.35
CA MET A 1 -30.37 -3.18 52.91
C MET A 1 -30.13 -1.84 52.21
N LYS A 2 -30.31 -0.67 52.84
CA LYS A 2 -30.07 0.65 52.18
C LYS A 2 -28.58 0.97 51.89
N ILE A 3 -27.65 0.47 52.68
CA ILE A 3 -26.20 0.74 52.52
C ILE A 3 -25.60 -0.03 51.33
N ILE A 4 -26.09 -1.25 51.05
CA ILE A 4 -25.65 -2.07 49.90
C ILE A 4 -26.15 -1.46 48.58
N PHE A 5 -27.35 -0.87 48.58
CA PHE A 5 -27.90 -0.16 47.42
C PHE A 5 -27.15 1.16 47.13
N LEU A 6 -26.69 1.88 48.17
CA LEU A 6 -25.87 3.08 48.04
C LEU A 6 -24.43 2.80 47.56
N LEU A 7 -23.83 1.68 47.97
CA LEU A 7 -22.52 1.24 47.44
C LEU A 7 -22.61 0.76 45.98
N PHE A 8 -23.75 0.21 45.57
CA PHE A 8 -24.00 -0.14 44.16
C PHE A 8 -24.18 1.09 43.26
N LEU A 9 -24.77 2.18 43.77
CA LEU A 9 -24.92 3.44 43.04
C LEU A 9 -23.61 4.25 42.94
N ALA A 10 -22.73 4.18 43.94
CA ALA A 10 -21.43 4.88 43.91
C ALA A 10 -20.41 4.25 42.95
N ALA A 11 -20.60 2.99 42.55
CA ALA A 11 -19.77 2.29 41.55
C ALA A 11 -20.24 2.52 40.09
N LEU A 12 -21.36 3.22 39.88
CA LEU A 12 -21.99 3.43 38.56
C LEU A 12 -21.74 4.82 37.96
N THR A 13 -20.99 5.70 38.62
CA THR A 13 -20.56 6.99 38.07
C THR A 13 -19.10 6.94 37.64
N PRO A 14 -18.77 6.80 36.35
CA PRO A 14 -17.45 7.16 35.87
C PRO A 14 -17.27 8.67 36.10
N ALA A 15 -16.25 9.05 36.84
CA ALA A 15 -15.75 10.41 36.86
C ALA A 15 -15.17 10.73 35.48
N ILE A 16 -16.03 11.16 34.57
CA ILE A 16 -15.63 11.69 33.26
C ILE A 16 -15.06 13.08 33.54
N ARG A 17 -13.73 13.18 33.64
CA ARG A 17 -13.07 14.44 33.32
C ARG A 17 -13.28 14.65 31.83
N ALA A 18 -14.15 15.59 31.48
CA ALA A 18 -14.28 16.12 30.14
C ALA A 18 -12.93 16.76 29.76
N GLN A 19 -12.12 16.00 29.03
CA GLN A 19 -11.07 16.58 28.21
C GLN A 19 -11.81 17.06 26.96
N GLU A 20 -11.98 18.38 26.84
CA GLU A 20 -12.43 19.01 25.60
C GLU A 20 -11.43 18.64 24.50
N LEU A 21 -11.78 17.62 23.71
CA LEU A 21 -11.13 17.31 22.46
C LEU A 21 -11.57 18.36 21.44
N ALA A 22 -10.87 19.50 21.45
CA ALA A 22 -10.77 20.34 20.28
C ALA A 22 -10.09 19.53 19.15
N PRO A 23 -10.39 19.79 17.86
CA PRO A 23 -9.75 19.11 16.74
C PRO A 23 -8.28 19.52 16.69
N GLN A 24 -7.40 18.77 17.37
CA GLN A 24 -5.96 18.89 17.22
C GLN A 24 -5.60 18.27 15.88
N SER A 25 -5.17 19.12 14.95
CA SER A 25 -4.54 18.72 13.70
C SER A 25 -3.43 17.70 13.97
N ALA A 26 -3.39 16.61 13.22
CA ALA A 26 -2.38 15.54 13.35
C ALA A 26 -0.91 16.04 13.42
N SER A 27 -0.61 17.26 12.97
CA SER A 27 0.71 17.88 13.11
C SER A 27 1.09 18.29 14.54
N ALA A 28 0.13 18.54 15.43
CA ALA A 28 0.38 18.98 16.81
C ALA A 28 0.83 17.82 17.71
N ASP A 29 0.19 16.66 17.56
CA ASP A 29 0.56 15.44 18.27
C ASP A 29 1.92 14.91 17.81
N GLU A 30 2.20 14.99 16.51
CA GLU A 30 3.52 14.67 15.94
C GLU A 30 4.61 15.62 16.45
N ALA A 31 4.32 16.93 16.51
CA ALA A 31 5.26 17.92 17.05
C ALA A 31 5.56 17.66 18.54
N ALA A 32 4.56 17.33 19.35
CA ALA A 32 4.73 16.99 20.76
C ALA A 32 5.57 15.70 20.94
N ALA A 33 5.34 14.68 20.11
CA ALA A 33 6.12 13.44 20.14
C ALA A 33 7.59 13.68 19.77
N VAL A 34 7.85 14.52 18.76
CA VAL A 34 9.21 14.90 18.34
C VAL A 34 9.90 15.75 19.41
N ALA A 35 9.20 16.72 20.02
CA ALA A 35 9.74 17.53 21.11
C ALA A 35 10.15 16.66 22.32
N ASN A 36 9.33 15.68 22.68
CA ASN A 36 9.66 14.71 23.74
C ASN A 36 10.90 13.86 23.40
N LYS A 37 11.05 13.44 22.14
CA LYS A 37 12.26 12.74 21.68
C LYS A 37 13.50 13.64 21.70
N LEU A 38 13.36 14.91 21.33
CA LEU A 38 14.44 15.89 21.43
C LEU A 38 14.82 16.13 22.90
N MET A 39 13.88 16.04 23.84
CA MET A 39 14.19 16.19 25.27
C MET A 39 14.90 14.97 25.87
N THR A 40 14.67 13.77 25.34
CA THR A 40 15.15 12.51 25.92
C THR A 40 16.38 11.91 25.22
N SER A 41 16.57 12.15 23.92
CA SER A 41 17.65 11.54 23.13
C SER A 41 18.70 12.54 22.68
N LEU A 42 19.93 12.38 23.17
CA LEU A 42 21.09 13.17 22.73
C LEU A 42 21.42 12.90 21.26
N PHE A 43 21.33 11.64 20.82
CA PHE A 43 21.59 11.23 19.45
C PHE A 43 20.62 11.92 18.48
N PHE A 44 19.34 11.97 18.84
CA PHE A 44 18.32 12.61 18.01
C PHE A 44 18.51 14.13 17.92
N ARG A 45 18.95 14.80 19.00
CA ARG A 45 19.37 16.21 18.91
C ARG A 45 20.53 16.41 17.93
N GLY A 46 21.49 15.47 17.90
CA GLY A 46 22.60 15.48 16.96
C GLY A 46 22.12 15.41 15.51
N GLU A 47 21.21 14.49 15.20
CA GLU A 47 20.61 14.36 13.86
C GLU A 47 19.85 15.63 13.44
N VAL A 48 19.06 16.22 14.35
CA VAL A 48 18.33 17.46 14.04
C VAL A 48 19.28 18.63 13.84
N ALA A 49 20.35 18.74 14.63
CA ALA A 49 21.38 19.76 14.43
C ALA A 49 22.06 19.64 13.05
N ASP A 50 22.37 18.42 12.62
CA ASP A 50 22.98 18.17 11.31
C ASP A 50 22.03 18.57 10.17
N LYS A 51 20.74 18.20 10.26
CA LYS A 51 19.74 18.61 9.26
C LYS A 51 19.53 20.12 9.18
N ILE A 52 19.63 20.82 10.31
CA ILE A 52 19.56 22.29 10.34
C ILE A 52 20.79 22.90 9.66
N LEU A 53 21.99 22.34 9.89
CA LEU A 53 23.22 22.76 9.20
C LEU A 53 23.12 22.53 7.70
N ASP A 54 22.69 21.34 7.27
CA ASP A 54 22.53 20.97 5.86
C ASP A 54 21.50 21.85 5.14
N SER A 55 20.47 22.32 5.85
CA SER A 55 19.46 23.23 5.30
C SER A 55 19.95 24.68 5.14
N GLY A 56 21.11 25.03 5.69
CA GLY A 56 21.66 26.40 5.68
C GLY A 56 20.97 27.37 6.65
N GLU A 57 20.11 26.88 7.55
CA GLU A 57 19.30 27.71 8.47
C GLU A 57 19.97 27.96 9.83
N ALA A 58 21.16 27.38 10.08
CA ALA A 58 21.86 27.46 11.35
C ALA A 58 22.12 28.90 11.83
N GLY A 59 22.50 29.80 10.91
CA GLY A 59 22.78 31.20 11.23
C GLY A 59 21.57 32.03 11.65
N ARG A 60 20.33 31.53 11.45
CA ARG A 60 19.11 32.19 11.95
C ARG A 60 18.78 31.81 13.39
N LEU A 61 19.33 30.70 13.89
CA LEU A 61 18.96 30.12 15.20
C LEU A 61 20.03 30.35 16.25
N VAL A 62 21.30 30.34 15.84
CA VAL A 62 22.47 30.54 16.70
C VAL A 62 23.43 31.52 16.04
N ASN A 63 24.14 32.30 16.86
CA ASN A 63 25.19 33.16 16.33
C ASN A 63 26.39 32.29 15.90
N LEU A 64 26.77 32.40 14.63
CA LEU A 64 27.90 31.68 14.02
C LEU A 64 29.15 32.57 13.89
N ASP A 65 29.12 33.80 14.38
CA ASP A 65 30.27 34.71 14.35
C ASP A 65 31.44 34.11 15.12
N GLY A 66 32.58 33.91 14.43
CA GLY A 66 33.80 33.34 15.01
C GLY A 66 33.81 31.82 15.13
N VAL A 67 32.84 31.11 14.53
CA VAL A 67 32.80 29.64 14.50
C VAL A 67 33.54 29.14 13.25
N GLU A 68 34.70 28.54 13.43
CA GLU A 68 35.55 28.07 12.32
C GLU A 68 35.24 26.62 11.90
N THR A 69 34.59 25.83 12.78
CA THR A 69 34.33 24.40 12.53
C THR A 69 32.86 24.01 12.61
N ASN A 70 32.45 23.07 11.75
CA ASN A 70 31.09 22.50 11.77
C ASN A 70 30.77 21.78 13.10
N ALA A 71 31.79 21.29 13.83
CA ALA A 71 31.62 20.66 15.12
C ALA A 71 31.17 21.65 16.21
N GLU A 72 31.72 22.88 16.19
CA GLU A 72 31.33 23.96 17.10
C GLU A 72 29.94 24.50 16.77
N ALA A 73 29.63 24.67 15.47
CA ALA A 73 28.29 25.05 15.01
C ALA A 73 27.23 24.02 15.45
N ARG A 74 27.54 22.73 15.33
CA ARG A 74 26.71 21.63 15.82
C ARG A 74 26.53 21.67 17.34
N GLY A 75 27.60 21.97 18.09
CA GLY A 75 27.54 22.11 19.55
C GLY A 75 26.62 23.25 20.02
N LEU A 76 26.66 24.38 19.32
CA LEU A 76 25.76 25.52 19.58
C LEU A 76 24.31 25.17 19.26
N LEU A 77 24.05 24.48 18.15
CA LEU A 77 22.72 24.03 17.76
C LEU A 77 22.14 22.99 18.73
N ILE A 78 22.92 22.02 19.19
CA ILE A 78 22.46 21.05 20.20
C ILE A 78 22.06 21.77 21.49
N THR A 79 22.81 22.80 21.88
CA THR A 79 22.51 23.64 23.05
C THR A 79 21.22 24.43 22.85
N TRP A 80 21.01 24.98 21.66
CA TRP A 80 19.80 25.70 21.29
C TRP A 80 18.56 24.79 21.24
N ILE A 81 18.67 23.60 20.64
CA ILE A 81 17.61 22.58 20.57
C ILE A 81 17.18 22.16 21.97
N ARG A 82 18.13 21.97 22.89
CA ARG A 82 17.83 21.64 24.29
C ARG A 82 17.03 22.75 24.99
N ARG A 83 17.27 24.01 24.65
CA ARG A 83 16.56 25.17 25.23
C ARG A 83 15.21 25.45 24.56
N ASN A 84 15.01 24.98 23.32
CA ASN A 84 13.82 25.27 22.51
C ASN A 84 13.29 23.99 21.80
N PRO A 85 12.87 22.94 22.55
CA PRO A 85 12.48 21.66 21.96
C PRO A 85 11.26 21.76 21.03
N ASP A 86 10.29 22.61 21.35
CA ASP A 86 9.06 22.75 20.55
C ASP A 86 9.32 23.41 19.19
N LYS A 87 10.14 24.46 19.18
CA LYS A 87 10.55 25.15 17.94
C LYS A 87 11.43 24.25 17.07
N ALA A 88 12.33 23.48 17.68
CA ALA A 88 13.16 22.51 16.98
C ALA A 88 12.32 21.36 16.38
N ALA A 89 11.27 20.91 17.07
CA ALA A 89 10.35 19.90 16.56
C ALA A 89 9.56 20.38 15.34
N GLN A 90 9.04 21.62 15.38
CA GLN A 90 8.34 22.23 14.24
C GLN A 90 9.28 22.40 13.04
N LEU A 91 10.50 22.88 13.26
CA LEU A 91 11.49 23.05 12.21
C LEU A 91 11.89 21.71 11.58
N TYR A 92 12.10 20.67 12.40
CA TYR A 92 12.40 19.33 11.92
C TYR A 92 11.28 18.76 11.05
N LEU A 93 10.03 18.93 11.45
CA LEU A 93 8.87 18.47 10.67
C LEU A 93 8.75 19.24 9.35
N ASN A 94 9.00 20.55 9.36
CA ASN A 94 9.00 21.37 8.13
C ASN A 94 10.13 20.94 7.18
N LEU A 95 11.34 20.67 7.68
CA LEU A 95 12.45 20.16 6.87
C LEU A 95 12.18 18.76 6.33
N LYS A 96 11.53 17.89 7.11
CA LYS A 96 11.17 16.52 6.71
C LYS A 96 10.09 16.50 5.64
N GLY A 97 9.09 17.38 5.71
CA GLY A 97 8.00 17.46 4.74
C GLY A 97 8.38 18.14 3.42
N ALA A 98 9.35 19.07 3.45
CA ALA A 98 9.70 19.92 2.31
C ALA A 98 11.04 19.53 1.62
N GLY A 99 11.49 18.28 1.76
CA GLY A 99 12.70 17.80 1.09
C GLY A 99 13.98 18.56 1.47
N GLY A 100 14.06 19.10 2.69
CA GLY A 100 15.25 19.77 3.22
C GLY A 100 15.31 21.30 3.06
N LYS A 101 14.26 21.98 2.56
CA LYS A 101 14.19 23.46 2.50
C LYS A 101 12.88 23.99 3.06
N VAL A 102 12.92 25.03 3.89
CA VAL A 102 11.70 25.68 4.40
C VAL A 102 11.15 26.62 3.32
N HIS A 103 10.00 26.28 2.73
CA HIS A 103 9.32 27.18 1.80
C HIS A 103 8.69 28.35 2.57
N THR A 104 9.22 29.56 2.36
CA THR A 104 8.75 30.79 3.02
C THR A 104 7.69 31.55 2.20
N ALA A 105 7.41 31.15 0.96
CA ALA A 105 6.34 31.72 0.13
C ALA A 105 5.82 30.70 -0.90
N ILE A 106 4.52 30.75 -1.19
CA ILE A 106 3.92 30.07 -2.34
C ILE A 106 4.06 31.02 -3.53
N GLU A 107 5.09 30.84 -4.37
CA GLU A 107 5.21 31.54 -5.64
C GLU A 107 4.22 30.94 -6.65
N THR A 108 3.09 31.61 -6.87
CA THR A 108 2.24 31.37 -8.04
C THR A 108 2.91 31.98 -9.27
N ARG A 109 3.44 31.15 -10.17
CA ARG A 109 3.96 31.58 -11.47
C ARG A 109 2.90 31.33 -12.53
N GLU A 110 2.60 32.36 -13.31
CA GLU A 110 1.82 32.23 -14.54
C GLU A 110 2.72 31.55 -15.59
N MET A 111 2.39 30.31 -15.98
CA MET A 111 3.19 29.57 -16.96
C MET A 111 2.76 29.95 -18.37
N THR A 112 3.59 30.73 -19.07
CA THR A 112 3.54 30.83 -20.53
C THR A 112 4.31 29.67 -21.15
N TRP A 113 3.61 28.85 -21.93
CA TRP A 113 4.21 27.71 -22.63
C TRP A 113 4.69 28.16 -24.01
N GLU A 114 6.00 28.17 -24.21
CA GLU A 114 6.61 28.33 -25.54
C GLU A 114 7.07 26.96 -26.05
N PHE A 115 6.82 26.68 -27.34
CA PHE A 115 7.32 25.47 -27.97
C PHE A 115 8.85 25.51 -28.04
N ASN A 116 9.49 24.41 -27.67
CA ASN A 116 10.95 24.30 -27.73
C ASN A 116 11.45 24.59 -29.16
N PRO A 117 12.33 25.58 -29.38
CA PRO A 117 12.81 25.93 -30.72
C PRO A 117 13.49 24.77 -31.44
N ALA A 118 14.12 23.83 -30.71
CA ALA A 118 14.70 22.62 -31.29
C ALA A 118 13.64 21.66 -31.86
N PHE A 119 12.44 21.62 -31.25
CA PHE A 119 11.31 20.83 -31.75
C PHE A 119 10.79 21.42 -33.06
N LEU A 120 10.72 22.76 -33.17
CA LEU A 120 10.33 23.43 -34.40
C LEU A 120 11.33 23.20 -35.53
N GLU A 121 12.64 23.18 -35.24
CA GLU A 121 13.67 22.85 -36.23
C GLU A 121 13.58 21.38 -36.70
N ALA A 122 13.32 20.45 -35.79
CA ALA A 122 13.15 19.03 -36.12
C ALA A 122 11.92 18.79 -37.04
N ILE A 123 10.82 19.50 -36.82
CA ILE A 123 9.65 19.46 -37.72
C ILE A 123 10.00 20.00 -39.10
N LYS A 124 10.76 21.11 -39.19
CA LYS A 124 11.19 21.68 -40.47
C LYS A 124 12.07 20.70 -41.25
N ALA A 125 13.03 20.06 -40.58
CA ALA A 125 13.90 19.06 -41.19
C ALA A 125 13.12 17.82 -41.67
N LEU A 126 12.13 17.35 -40.90
CA LEU A 126 11.28 16.23 -41.28
C LEU A 126 10.40 16.56 -42.51
N ASN A 127 9.81 17.76 -42.54
CA ASN A 127 9.02 18.22 -43.68
C ASN A 127 9.86 18.40 -44.95
N ALA A 128 11.10 18.87 -44.82
CA ALA A 128 12.03 18.95 -45.95
C ALA A 128 12.42 17.55 -46.47
N ALA A 129 12.68 16.60 -45.56
CA ALA A 129 13.00 15.22 -45.90
C ALA A 129 11.82 14.46 -46.56
N ALA A 130 10.59 14.71 -46.11
CA ALA A 130 9.38 14.12 -46.68
C ALA A 130 9.11 14.57 -48.13
N GLY A 131 9.63 15.74 -48.53
CA GLY A 131 9.55 16.26 -49.89
C GLY A 131 10.65 15.76 -50.84
N SER A 132 11.65 15.01 -50.34
CA SER A 132 12.80 14.59 -51.13
C SER A 132 12.77 13.08 -51.41
N SER A 133 12.82 12.70 -52.69
CA SER A 133 12.84 11.30 -53.13
C SER A 133 14.17 10.57 -52.86
N SER A 134 15.20 11.28 -52.39
CA SER A 134 16.52 10.72 -52.05
C SER A 134 16.61 10.18 -50.62
N VAL A 135 15.60 10.43 -49.79
CA VAL A 135 15.61 10.02 -48.38
C VAL A 135 14.87 8.68 -48.23
N SER A 136 15.55 7.68 -47.67
CA SER A 136 14.93 6.36 -47.44
C SER A 136 13.82 6.45 -46.40
N ARG A 137 12.81 5.59 -46.55
CA ARG A 137 11.66 5.53 -45.63
C ARG A 137 12.08 5.24 -44.18
N GLU A 138 13.15 4.48 -44.00
CA GLU A 138 13.75 4.19 -42.69
C GLU A 138 14.38 5.44 -42.06
N ALA A 139 15.06 6.29 -42.83
CA ALA A 139 15.61 7.56 -42.34
C ALA A 139 14.50 8.53 -41.89
N MET A 140 13.34 8.52 -42.58
CA MET A 140 12.17 9.30 -42.17
C MET A 140 11.52 8.75 -40.89
N GLU A 141 11.42 7.43 -40.72
CA GLU A 141 10.88 6.82 -39.51
C GLU A 141 11.77 7.05 -38.29
N ILE A 142 13.10 7.03 -38.46
CA ILE A 142 14.06 7.33 -37.38
C ILE A 142 13.97 8.80 -36.98
N ALA A 143 13.85 9.72 -37.94
CA ALA A 143 13.65 11.14 -37.66
C ALA A 143 12.29 11.42 -36.97
N ALA A 144 11.23 10.71 -37.36
CA ALA A 144 9.93 10.80 -36.68
C ALA A 144 10.00 10.26 -35.25
N ARG A 145 10.71 9.15 -35.00
CA ARG A 145 10.92 8.64 -33.63
C ARG A 145 11.63 9.64 -32.73
N ARG A 146 12.62 10.37 -33.24
CA ARG A 146 13.30 11.47 -32.51
C ARG A 146 12.35 12.60 -32.10
N LEU A 147 11.34 12.90 -32.92
CA LEU A 147 10.35 13.94 -32.62
C LEU A 147 9.47 13.57 -31.40
N TYR A 148 9.16 12.28 -31.23
CA TYR A 148 8.26 11.78 -30.19
C TYR A 148 8.99 11.11 -28.99
N GLY A 149 10.30 10.89 -29.08
CA GLY A 149 11.12 10.21 -28.06
C GLY A 149 11.49 11.03 -26.82
N GLY A 150 11.31 12.36 -26.84
CA GLY A 150 11.63 13.24 -25.71
C GLY A 150 13.13 13.49 -25.52
N SER A 151 13.48 14.54 -24.77
CA SER A 151 14.84 15.08 -24.66
C SER A 151 15.83 14.26 -23.81
N ARG A 152 15.60 12.96 -23.63
CA ARG A 152 16.45 12.06 -22.81
C ARG A 152 17.19 10.98 -23.62
N GLU A 153 17.01 10.91 -24.93
CA GLU A 153 17.90 10.11 -25.79
C GLU A 153 19.15 10.95 -26.10
N GLU A 154 20.29 10.62 -25.47
CA GLU A 154 21.60 11.11 -25.92
C GLU A 154 21.85 10.69 -27.36
N ALA A 155 22.39 11.62 -28.14
CA ALA A 155 22.48 11.58 -29.59
C ALA A 155 23.53 10.56 -30.08
N ASP A 156 23.18 9.28 -30.11
CA ASP A 156 24.04 8.19 -30.58
C ASP A 156 23.74 7.77 -32.04
N SER A 157 23.20 8.68 -32.86
CA SER A 157 22.93 8.39 -34.27
C SER A 157 23.10 9.61 -35.16
N PRO A 158 23.62 9.44 -36.39
CA PRO A 158 24.05 10.54 -37.24
C PRO A 158 22.93 11.56 -37.50
N VAL A 159 23.33 12.84 -37.53
CA VAL A 159 22.49 13.95 -37.95
C VAL A 159 22.31 13.86 -39.46
N ILE A 160 21.07 13.81 -39.93
CA ILE A 160 20.75 13.88 -41.35
C ILE A 160 21.09 15.30 -41.79
N LYS A 161 22.27 15.50 -42.39
CA LYS A 161 22.61 16.71 -43.12
C LYS A 161 22.34 16.46 -44.59
N ASP A 162 21.47 17.27 -45.17
CA ASP A 162 21.32 17.35 -46.61
C ASP A 162 22.53 18.07 -47.20
N GLY A 163 23.15 17.51 -48.24
CA GLY A 163 24.22 18.17 -48.98
C GLY A 163 25.36 17.23 -49.34
N GLY A 164 25.46 16.94 -50.64
CA GLY A 164 26.41 15.98 -51.21
C GLY A 164 27.87 16.31 -50.94
N GLY A 165 28.61 15.29 -50.52
CA GLY A 165 30.07 15.24 -50.57
C GLY A 165 30.47 13.90 -51.18
N LYS A 166 30.90 13.92 -52.44
CA LYS A 166 31.44 12.77 -53.16
C LYS A 166 32.58 12.12 -52.36
N ALA A 167 32.41 10.85 -51.99
CA ALA A 167 33.52 9.92 -51.78
C ALA A 167 33.12 8.59 -52.42
N GLY A 168 33.71 8.32 -53.60
CA GLY A 168 33.52 7.05 -54.29
C GLY A 168 34.15 5.89 -53.51
N GLY A 169 33.53 4.73 -53.57
CA GLY A 169 34.09 3.53 -52.95
C GLY A 169 33.18 2.32 -53.09
N LYS A 170 33.42 1.55 -54.18
CA LYS A 170 33.29 0.09 -54.37
C LYS A 170 32.06 -0.65 -53.80
N GLY A 171 31.47 -1.47 -54.67
CA GLY A 171 30.36 -2.37 -54.39
C GLY A 171 30.48 -3.12 -53.07
N LEU A 172 29.34 -3.16 -52.37
CA LEU A 172 29.11 -3.79 -51.08
C LEU A 172 29.50 -5.27 -51.17
N LYS A 173 30.70 -5.59 -50.69
CA LYS A 173 31.09 -6.96 -50.37
C LYS A 173 30.57 -7.28 -48.97
N ARG A 174 30.37 -8.57 -48.74
CA ARG A 174 29.94 -9.26 -47.51
C ARG A 174 30.75 -8.94 -46.23
N GLU A 175 31.56 -7.90 -46.24
CA GLU A 175 32.46 -7.44 -45.17
C GLU A 175 31.89 -6.21 -44.41
N ASP A 176 30.70 -5.71 -44.76
CA ASP A 176 29.93 -4.69 -44.02
C ASP A 176 29.34 -5.23 -42.69
N PHE A 177 30.11 -6.03 -41.94
CA PHE A 177 29.79 -6.51 -40.59
C PHE A 177 29.90 -5.40 -39.52
N ALA A 178 29.37 -4.21 -39.80
CA ALA A 178 29.22 -3.13 -38.82
C ALA A 178 28.03 -3.37 -37.86
N ASP A 179 27.08 -4.25 -38.22
CA ASP A 179 25.79 -4.40 -37.53
C ASP A 179 25.75 -5.38 -36.34
N TYR A 180 26.86 -6.04 -36.00
CA TYR A 180 26.90 -7.01 -34.88
C TYR A 180 27.81 -6.60 -33.72
N ARG A 181 28.06 -5.30 -33.52
CA ARG A 181 28.71 -4.84 -32.29
C ARG A 181 27.82 -5.17 -31.10
N LEU A 182 28.33 -6.00 -30.19
CA LEU A 182 27.62 -6.37 -28.97
C LEU A 182 27.59 -5.16 -28.03
N ASN A 183 26.40 -4.60 -27.80
CA ASN A 183 26.18 -3.65 -26.71
C ASN A 183 26.12 -4.42 -25.38
N ARG A 184 27.27 -4.51 -24.70
CA ARG A 184 27.44 -5.25 -23.45
C ARG A 184 26.59 -4.68 -22.31
N ASP A 185 26.47 -3.35 -22.28
CA ASP A 185 25.74 -2.65 -21.22
C ASP A 185 24.23 -2.87 -21.38
N ALA A 186 23.71 -2.80 -22.61
CA ALA A 186 22.31 -3.10 -22.89
C ALA A 186 21.97 -4.58 -22.58
N LEU A 187 22.84 -5.53 -22.95
CA LEU A 187 22.64 -6.95 -22.63
C LEU A 187 22.70 -7.19 -21.12
N GLY A 188 23.63 -6.56 -20.41
CA GLY A 188 23.72 -6.61 -18.95
C GLY A 188 22.47 -6.05 -18.27
N ALA A 189 21.95 -4.93 -18.76
CA ALA A 189 20.73 -4.30 -18.23
C ALA A 189 19.47 -5.15 -18.51
N GLU A 190 19.38 -5.82 -19.66
CA GLU A 190 18.30 -6.78 -19.94
C GLU A 190 18.37 -8.01 -19.03
N LEU A 191 19.56 -8.59 -18.83
CA LEU A 191 19.75 -9.71 -17.90
C LEU A 191 19.40 -9.34 -16.46
N SER A 192 19.82 -8.16 -16.00
CA SER A 192 19.49 -7.67 -14.66
C SER A 192 17.98 -7.44 -14.48
N ARG A 193 17.30 -6.89 -15.50
CA ARG A 193 15.83 -6.74 -15.48
C ARG A 193 15.12 -8.08 -15.46
N ALA A 194 15.55 -9.02 -16.30
CA ALA A 194 15.01 -10.38 -16.33
C ALA A 194 15.19 -11.09 -14.98
N ALA A 195 16.37 -10.96 -14.36
CA ALA A 195 16.64 -11.48 -13.02
C ALA A 195 15.68 -10.88 -11.98
N GLY A 196 15.52 -9.54 -11.98
CA GLY A 196 14.62 -8.85 -11.07
C GLY A 196 13.15 -9.28 -11.23
N TRP A 197 12.69 -9.52 -12.47
CA TRP A 197 11.35 -10.06 -12.72
C TRP A 197 11.18 -11.50 -12.22
N MET A 198 12.17 -12.37 -12.45
CA MET A 198 12.13 -13.75 -11.94
C MET A 198 12.12 -13.77 -10.41
N ASP A 199 12.95 -12.96 -9.75
CA ASP A 199 13.02 -12.87 -8.30
C ASP A 199 11.71 -12.33 -7.70
N ALA A 200 11.08 -11.34 -8.34
CA ALA A 200 9.78 -10.82 -7.93
C ALA A 200 8.65 -11.83 -8.12
N ALA A 201 8.68 -12.62 -9.21
CA ALA A 201 7.66 -13.62 -9.50
C ALA A 201 7.77 -14.87 -8.62
N ARG A 202 8.95 -15.18 -8.07
CA ARG A 202 9.20 -16.37 -7.25
C ARG A 202 8.29 -16.50 -6.01
N PRO A 203 8.22 -15.52 -5.09
CA PRO A 203 7.37 -15.64 -3.90
C PRO A 203 5.89 -15.75 -4.27
N GLU A 204 5.47 -15.05 -5.33
CA GLU A 204 4.10 -15.09 -5.82
C GLU A 204 3.73 -16.44 -6.44
N ALA A 205 4.63 -17.02 -7.24
CA ALA A 205 4.45 -18.35 -7.80
C ALA A 205 4.35 -19.44 -6.72
N VAL A 206 5.09 -19.32 -5.62
CA VAL A 206 4.95 -20.23 -4.47
C VAL A 206 3.60 -20.03 -3.77
N ARG A 207 3.23 -18.78 -3.49
CA ARG A 207 1.96 -18.43 -2.84
C ARG A 207 0.74 -18.92 -3.62
N LEU A 208 0.78 -18.80 -4.95
CA LEU A 208 -0.32 -19.13 -5.86
C LEU A 208 -0.23 -20.53 -6.48
N ASN A 209 0.74 -21.36 -6.04
CA ASN A 209 0.98 -22.71 -6.56
C ASN A 209 1.20 -22.78 -8.10
N LEU A 210 1.93 -21.81 -8.65
CA LEU A 210 2.27 -21.69 -10.08
C LEU A 210 3.65 -22.28 -10.40
N GLY A 211 4.10 -23.28 -9.64
CA GLY A 211 5.46 -23.84 -9.74
C GLY A 211 5.81 -24.36 -11.15
N GLY A 212 4.84 -24.93 -11.87
CA GLY A 212 5.03 -25.40 -13.25
C GLY A 212 5.30 -24.26 -14.23
N SER A 213 4.47 -23.22 -14.25
CA SER A 213 4.61 -22.06 -15.13
C SER A 213 5.87 -21.26 -14.81
N TYR A 214 6.19 -21.08 -13.53
CA TYR A 214 7.44 -20.44 -13.10
C TYR A 214 8.66 -21.26 -13.52
N GLY A 215 8.61 -22.59 -13.37
CA GLY A 215 9.69 -23.50 -13.81
C GLY A 215 9.96 -23.41 -15.32
N ALA A 216 8.91 -23.30 -16.14
CA ALA A 216 9.05 -23.10 -17.58
C ALA A 216 9.73 -21.77 -17.93
N ALA A 217 9.31 -20.67 -17.29
CA ALA A 217 9.95 -19.35 -17.45
C ALA A 217 11.42 -19.38 -16.99
N LEU A 218 11.70 -20.07 -15.87
CA LEU A 218 13.04 -20.22 -15.32
C LEU A 218 13.97 -20.98 -16.27
N SER A 219 13.48 -22.03 -16.95
CA SER A 219 14.26 -22.75 -17.95
C SER A 219 14.70 -21.83 -19.09
N ILE A 220 13.76 -21.05 -19.64
CA ILE A 220 14.07 -20.09 -20.73
C ILE A 220 15.04 -19.01 -20.24
N TYR A 221 14.87 -18.53 -19.01
CA TYR A 221 15.79 -17.57 -18.41
C TYR A 221 17.21 -18.15 -18.26
N GLN A 222 17.34 -19.40 -17.79
CA GLN A 222 18.63 -20.08 -17.67
C GLN A 222 19.31 -20.23 -19.04
N GLU A 223 18.56 -20.62 -20.07
CA GLU A 223 19.06 -20.69 -21.44
C GLU A 223 19.51 -19.32 -21.97
N PHE A 224 18.76 -18.26 -21.66
CA PHE A 224 19.10 -16.89 -22.02
C PHE A 224 20.39 -16.41 -21.32
N VAL A 225 20.54 -16.70 -20.02
CA VAL A 225 21.77 -16.39 -19.27
C VAL A 225 22.97 -17.15 -19.84
N VAL A 226 22.82 -18.44 -20.15
CA VAL A 226 23.90 -19.25 -20.74
C VAL A 226 24.29 -18.72 -22.13
N ALA A 227 23.31 -18.38 -22.97
CA ALA A 227 23.54 -17.80 -24.29
C ALA A 227 24.20 -16.41 -24.20
N ALA A 228 23.85 -15.59 -23.21
CA ALA A 228 24.50 -14.30 -22.99
C ALA A 228 25.91 -14.45 -22.40
N ALA A 229 26.12 -15.43 -21.52
CA ALA A 229 27.42 -15.70 -20.90
C ALA A 229 28.47 -16.17 -21.91
N SER A 230 28.09 -16.93 -22.94
CA SER A 230 29.01 -17.36 -24.01
C SER A 230 29.53 -16.19 -24.87
N LEU A 231 28.88 -15.03 -24.80
CA LEU A 231 29.28 -13.80 -25.50
C LEU A 231 30.10 -12.85 -24.62
N LYS A 232 30.27 -13.18 -23.33
CA LYS A 232 31.02 -12.36 -22.38
C LYS A 232 32.48 -12.23 -22.84
N GLY A 233 32.96 -10.99 -22.95
CA GLY A 233 34.33 -10.68 -23.40
C GLY A 233 34.49 -10.53 -24.92
N ARG A 234 33.46 -10.85 -25.73
CA ARG A 234 33.50 -10.66 -27.19
C ARG A 234 33.04 -9.24 -27.55
N ALA A 235 33.62 -8.66 -28.61
CA ALA A 235 33.27 -7.31 -29.09
C ALA A 235 32.21 -7.34 -30.21
N ALA A 236 32.09 -8.48 -30.89
CA ALA A 236 31.12 -8.72 -31.95
C ALA A 236 30.43 -10.07 -31.73
N MET A 237 29.21 -10.20 -32.25
CA MET A 237 28.45 -11.45 -32.32
C MET A 237 28.21 -11.86 -33.78
N THR A 238 27.79 -13.09 -34.00
CA THR A 238 27.31 -13.55 -35.31
C THR A 238 25.81 -13.32 -35.46
N ALA A 239 25.31 -13.34 -36.71
CA ALA A 239 23.88 -13.24 -37.02
C ALA A 239 23.04 -14.28 -36.26
N LEU A 240 23.51 -15.53 -36.25
CA LEU A 240 22.83 -16.64 -35.58
C LEU A 240 22.79 -16.47 -34.05
N GLU A 241 23.86 -15.93 -33.46
CA GLU A 241 23.90 -15.64 -32.02
C GLU A 241 22.94 -14.48 -31.65
N SER A 242 22.87 -13.45 -32.49
CA SER A 242 21.93 -12.33 -32.33
C SER A 242 20.47 -12.79 -32.40
N GLU A 243 20.13 -13.56 -33.45
CA GLU A 243 18.80 -14.14 -33.65
C GLU A 243 18.40 -15.05 -32.49
N ARG A 244 19.34 -15.88 -32.01
CA ARG A 244 19.12 -16.74 -30.84
C ARG A 244 18.82 -15.94 -29.58
N LEU A 245 19.59 -14.89 -29.29
CA LEU A 245 19.35 -14.03 -28.12
C LEU A 245 17.99 -13.33 -28.20
N GLU A 246 17.61 -12.81 -29.36
CA GLU A 246 16.32 -12.16 -29.55
C GLU A 246 15.15 -13.15 -29.43
N THR A 247 15.31 -14.37 -29.95
CA THR A 247 14.34 -15.45 -29.79
C THR A 247 14.14 -15.80 -28.32
N LEU A 248 15.24 -16.00 -27.58
CA LEU A 248 15.19 -16.29 -26.14
C LEU A 248 14.61 -15.12 -25.34
N ARG A 249 14.95 -13.88 -25.67
CA ARG A 249 14.40 -12.67 -25.04
C ARG A 249 12.90 -12.55 -25.27
N SER A 250 12.45 -12.77 -26.50
CA SER A 250 11.02 -12.75 -26.85
C SER A 250 10.26 -13.86 -26.12
N ALA A 251 10.79 -15.08 -26.13
CA ALA A 251 10.20 -16.23 -25.43
C ALA A 251 10.10 -15.99 -23.92
N LEU A 252 11.15 -15.44 -23.31
CA LEU A 252 11.16 -15.11 -21.88
C LEU A 252 10.09 -14.07 -21.54
N ARG A 253 9.98 -13.00 -22.32
CA ARG A 253 8.96 -11.95 -22.11
C ARG A 253 7.55 -12.51 -22.27
N SER A 254 7.30 -13.34 -23.27
CA SER A 254 6.01 -14.00 -23.45
C SER A 254 5.69 -14.94 -22.28
N SER A 255 6.66 -15.70 -21.79
CA SER A 255 6.50 -16.61 -20.65
C SER A 255 6.23 -15.86 -19.34
N LEU A 256 6.92 -14.74 -19.10
CA LEU A 256 6.66 -13.87 -17.96
C LEU A 256 5.26 -13.21 -18.05
N GLY A 257 4.84 -12.80 -19.25
CA GLY A 257 3.49 -12.28 -19.49
C GLY A 257 2.41 -13.32 -19.19
N ALA A 258 2.61 -14.57 -19.64
CA ALA A 258 1.73 -15.68 -19.31
C ALA A 258 1.70 -15.96 -17.80
N LEU A 259 2.85 -15.93 -17.12
CA LEU A 259 2.94 -16.11 -15.68
C LEU A 259 2.15 -15.04 -14.92
N ALA A 260 2.24 -13.78 -15.33
CA ALA A 260 1.47 -12.68 -14.76
C ALA A 260 -0.06 -12.93 -14.91
N LEU A 261 -0.51 -13.33 -16.10
CA LEU A 261 -1.93 -13.68 -16.31
C LEU A 261 -2.37 -14.86 -15.42
N ARG A 262 -1.53 -15.89 -15.28
CA ARG A 262 -1.79 -17.02 -14.37
C ARG A 262 -1.89 -16.60 -12.92
N ALA A 263 -1.07 -15.64 -12.48
CA ALA A 263 -1.18 -15.06 -11.14
C ALA A 263 -2.54 -14.37 -10.94
N ARG A 264 -2.97 -13.55 -11.89
CA ARG A 264 -4.29 -12.89 -11.84
C ARG A 264 -5.45 -13.88 -11.85
N ILE A 265 -5.38 -14.93 -12.66
CA ILE A 265 -6.39 -16.00 -12.67
C ILE A 265 -6.50 -16.65 -11.29
N ALA A 266 -5.37 -16.95 -10.64
CA ALA A 266 -5.37 -17.54 -9.31
C ALA A 266 -5.96 -16.60 -8.24
N GLU A 267 -5.69 -15.30 -8.33
CA GLU A 267 -6.29 -14.28 -7.44
C GLU A 267 -7.80 -14.15 -7.63
N LEU A 268 -8.27 -14.17 -8.88
CA LEU A 268 -9.71 -14.17 -9.18
C LEU A 268 -10.38 -15.44 -8.67
N ALA A 269 -9.76 -16.61 -8.83
CA ALA A 269 -10.28 -17.87 -8.29
C ALA A 269 -10.37 -17.84 -6.75
N ALA A 270 -9.39 -17.25 -6.07
CA ALA A 270 -9.44 -17.04 -4.63
C ALA A 270 -10.57 -16.08 -4.21
N ALA A 271 -10.75 -14.98 -4.95
CA ALA A 271 -11.83 -14.02 -4.72
C ALA A 271 -13.22 -14.65 -4.92
N GLU A 272 -13.40 -15.46 -5.97
CA GLU A 272 -14.64 -16.22 -6.19
C GLU A 272 -14.93 -17.21 -5.06
N ALA A 273 -13.91 -17.94 -4.60
CA ALA A 273 -14.06 -18.88 -3.49
C ALA A 273 -14.48 -18.15 -2.20
N ALA A 274 -13.87 -17.00 -1.90
CA ALA A 274 -14.23 -16.17 -0.75
C ALA A 274 -15.67 -15.61 -0.88
N LEU A 275 -16.04 -15.13 -2.06
CA LEU A 275 -17.36 -14.55 -2.31
C LEU A 275 -18.48 -15.61 -2.34
N THR A 276 -18.15 -16.87 -2.68
CA THR A 276 -19.09 -18.00 -2.60
C THR A 276 -19.59 -18.22 -1.17
N ALA A 277 -18.76 -17.97 -0.16
CA ALA A 277 -19.19 -18.02 1.25
C ALA A 277 -20.15 -16.88 1.64
N ALA A 278 -20.27 -15.84 0.81
CA ALA A 278 -21.20 -14.72 0.96
C ALA A 278 -22.40 -14.83 -0.01
N ARG A 279 -22.65 -16.02 -0.57
CA ARG A 279 -23.76 -16.25 -1.50
C ARG A 279 -25.10 -15.96 -0.82
N GLY A 280 -25.84 -15.00 -1.38
CA GLY A 280 -27.12 -14.51 -0.81
C GLY A 280 -27.02 -13.08 -0.26
N GLU A 281 -25.83 -12.54 -0.10
CA GLU A 281 -25.63 -11.11 0.19
C GLU A 281 -25.97 -10.26 -1.05
N PRO A 282 -26.51 -9.03 -0.87
CA PRO A 282 -26.85 -8.13 -1.97
C PRO A 282 -25.64 -7.86 -2.88
N GLY A 283 -25.80 -7.92 -4.19
CA GLY A 283 -24.70 -7.66 -5.14
C GLY A 283 -23.70 -8.82 -5.33
N SER A 284 -23.69 -9.83 -4.45
CA SER A 284 -22.75 -10.97 -4.55
C SER A 284 -22.85 -11.74 -5.87
N ALA A 285 -24.06 -11.95 -6.40
CA ALA A 285 -24.28 -12.70 -7.64
C ALA A 285 -23.74 -11.98 -8.88
N ALA A 286 -23.93 -10.66 -8.97
CA ALA A 286 -23.42 -9.85 -10.07
C ALA A 286 -21.88 -9.83 -10.06
N LEU A 287 -21.29 -9.67 -8.87
CA LEU A 287 -19.84 -9.68 -8.70
C LEU A 287 -19.22 -11.05 -8.98
N LEU A 288 -19.86 -12.16 -8.55
CA LEU A 288 -19.44 -13.52 -8.90
C LEU A 288 -19.45 -13.73 -10.43
N ALA A 289 -20.49 -13.25 -11.12
CA ALA A 289 -20.55 -13.35 -12.57
C ALA A 289 -19.46 -12.51 -13.26
N ALA A 290 -19.17 -11.31 -12.75
CA ALA A 290 -18.12 -10.44 -13.27
C ALA A 290 -16.72 -11.06 -13.08
N LEU A 291 -16.43 -11.60 -11.90
CA LEU A 291 -15.18 -12.33 -11.61
C LEU A 291 -15.02 -13.54 -12.54
N GLY A 292 -16.06 -14.38 -12.64
CA GLY A 292 -16.03 -15.57 -13.49
C GLY A 292 -15.83 -15.26 -14.97
N LYS A 293 -16.49 -14.21 -15.47
CA LYS A 293 -16.30 -13.73 -16.85
C LYS A 293 -14.86 -13.28 -17.08
N LEU A 294 -14.32 -12.45 -16.19
CA LEU A 294 -12.95 -11.97 -16.30
C LEU A 294 -11.95 -13.13 -16.21
N ARG A 295 -12.15 -14.07 -15.29
CA ARG A 295 -11.28 -15.24 -15.14
C ARG A 295 -11.23 -16.06 -16.43
N ALA A 296 -12.38 -16.34 -17.04
CA ALA A 296 -12.45 -17.06 -18.32
C ALA A 296 -11.77 -16.28 -19.47
N GLU A 297 -11.93 -14.94 -19.52
CA GLU A 297 -11.20 -14.10 -20.48
C GLU A 297 -9.67 -14.20 -20.28
N LEU A 298 -9.20 -14.11 -19.03
CA LEU A 298 -7.77 -14.21 -18.71
C LEU A 298 -7.21 -15.61 -18.99
N GLU A 299 -7.97 -16.67 -18.72
CA GLU A 299 -7.59 -18.05 -19.05
C GLU A 299 -7.37 -18.22 -20.56
N GLY A 300 -8.25 -17.64 -21.39
CA GLY A 300 -8.08 -17.60 -22.84
C GLY A 300 -6.81 -16.86 -23.29
N LEU A 301 -6.55 -15.69 -22.69
CA LEU A 301 -5.34 -14.89 -22.97
C LEU A 301 -4.06 -15.60 -22.53
N ALA A 302 -4.06 -16.25 -21.36
CA ALA A 302 -2.93 -17.01 -20.85
C ALA A 302 -2.62 -18.19 -21.80
N ALA A 303 -3.65 -18.92 -22.25
CA ALA A 303 -3.47 -20.00 -23.21
C ALA A 303 -2.91 -19.51 -24.56
N GLN A 304 -3.35 -18.34 -25.04
CA GLN A 304 -2.80 -17.72 -26.26
C GLN A 304 -1.32 -17.35 -26.08
N ALA A 305 -0.94 -16.76 -24.95
CA ALA A 305 0.44 -16.40 -24.64
C ALA A 305 1.34 -17.65 -24.50
N GLU A 306 0.84 -18.72 -23.89
CA GLU A 306 1.56 -20.00 -23.72
C GLU A 306 1.73 -20.78 -25.02
N SER A 307 0.81 -20.62 -25.99
CA SER A 307 0.88 -21.32 -27.28
C SER A 307 2.08 -20.93 -28.15
N GLY A 308 2.79 -19.85 -27.80
CA GLY A 308 3.93 -19.32 -28.55
C GLY A 308 3.56 -18.72 -29.91
N ARG A 309 2.27 -18.64 -30.25
CA ARG A 309 1.77 -18.11 -31.54
C ARG A 309 1.71 -16.59 -31.59
N ALA A 310 1.63 -15.94 -30.42
CA ALA A 310 1.61 -14.48 -30.30
C ALA A 310 3.04 -13.93 -30.11
N GLY A 311 3.39 -12.86 -30.83
CA GLY A 311 4.67 -12.20 -30.64
C GLY A 311 4.77 -11.49 -29.29
N ALA A 312 5.97 -11.29 -28.74
CA ALA A 312 6.13 -10.68 -27.40
C ALA A 312 5.45 -9.30 -27.24
N LYS A 313 5.37 -8.50 -28.31
CA LYS A 313 4.66 -7.20 -28.32
C LYS A 313 3.15 -7.37 -28.21
N GLU A 314 2.60 -8.39 -28.86
CA GLU A 314 1.19 -8.74 -28.78
C GLU A 314 0.84 -9.23 -27.37
N VAL A 315 1.66 -10.13 -26.81
CA VAL A 315 1.50 -10.60 -25.43
C VAL A 315 1.56 -9.43 -24.43
N ALA A 316 2.50 -8.51 -24.58
CA ALA A 316 2.58 -7.33 -23.71
C ALA A 316 1.32 -6.43 -23.80
N GLY A 317 0.77 -6.23 -25.00
CA GLY A 317 -0.48 -5.51 -25.20
C GLY A 317 -1.67 -6.21 -24.53
N LEU A 318 -1.75 -7.54 -24.65
CA LEU A 318 -2.79 -8.36 -24.03
C LEU A 318 -2.69 -8.32 -22.50
N VAL A 319 -1.49 -8.44 -21.93
CA VAL A 319 -1.25 -8.36 -20.48
C VAL A 319 -1.67 -6.99 -19.94
N ASN A 320 -1.27 -5.89 -20.59
CA ASN A 320 -1.66 -4.56 -20.14
C ASN A 320 -3.18 -4.33 -20.17
N ALA A 321 -3.85 -4.80 -21.22
CA ALA A 321 -5.31 -4.73 -21.32
C ALA A 321 -5.99 -5.59 -20.25
N ALA A 322 -5.44 -6.78 -19.97
CA ALA A 322 -5.89 -7.67 -18.92
C ALA A 322 -5.73 -7.05 -17.52
N GLU A 323 -4.59 -6.43 -17.23
CA GLU A 323 -4.33 -5.76 -15.95
C GLU A 323 -5.30 -4.60 -15.71
N GLY A 324 -5.63 -3.80 -16.73
CA GLY A 324 -6.63 -2.73 -16.61
C GLY A 324 -8.02 -3.26 -16.24
N LYS A 325 -8.46 -4.34 -16.89
CA LYS A 325 -9.74 -5.02 -16.55
C LYS A 325 -9.70 -5.65 -15.16
N PHE A 326 -8.60 -6.31 -14.83
CA PHE A 326 -8.38 -6.91 -13.52
C PHE A 326 -8.44 -5.87 -12.41
N ALA A 327 -7.71 -4.77 -12.53
CA ALA A 327 -7.69 -3.71 -11.55
C ALA A 327 -9.10 -3.15 -11.29
N GLY A 328 -9.90 -2.92 -12.33
CA GLY A 328 -11.27 -2.45 -12.20
C GLY A 328 -12.17 -3.41 -11.41
N VAL A 329 -12.21 -4.68 -11.81
CA VAL A 329 -13.05 -5.68 -11.14
C VAL A 329 -12.55 -5.98 -9.72
N TYR A 330 -11.23 -6.05 -9.53
CA TYR A 330 -10.62 -6.37 -8.23
C TYR A 330 -10.78 -5.24 -7.21
N LEU A 331 -10.78 -3.98 -7.68
CA LEU A 331 -11.10 -2.83 -6.84
C LEU A 331 -12.55 -2.92 -6.32
N VAL A 332 -13.49 -3.23 -7.21
CA VAL A 332 -14.90 -3.45 -6.85
C VAL A 332 -15.03 -4.58 -5.83
N TYR A 333 -14.37 -5.70 -6.08
CA TYR A 333 -14.34 -6.83 -5.14
C TYR A 333 -13.74 -6.44 -3.77
N SER A 334 -12.64 -5.70 -3.75
CA SER A 334 -11.98 -5.29 -2.50
C SER A 334 -12.86 -4.34 -1.68
N ALA A 335 -13.54 -3.40 -2.33
CA ALA A 335 -14.52 -2.52 -1.68
C ALA A 335 -15.71 -3.33 -1.14
N TYR A 336 -16.21 -4.27 -1.93
CA TYR A 336 -17.30 -5.16 -1.53
C TYR A 336 -16.91 -6.02 -0.32
N ASP A 337 -15.73 -6.65 -0.32
CA ASP A 337 -15.24 -7.46 0.80
C ASP A 337 -15.02 -6.61 2.07
N GLY A 338 -14.51 -5.38 1.90
CA GLY A 338 -14.39 -4.41 2.99
C GLY A 338 -15.74 -4.04 3.62
N LEU A 339 -16.75 -3.76 2.79
CA LEU A 339 -18.13 -3.49 3.24
C LEU A 339 -18.76 -4.71 3.90
N LEU A 340 -18.53 -5.90 3.36
CA LEU A 340 -19.03 -7.15 3.92
C LEU A 340 -18.40 -7.43 5.29
N SER A 341 -17.09 -7.20 5.42
CA SER A 341 -16.37 -7.27 6.70
C SER A 341 -16.89 -6.24 7.70
N LEU A 342 -17.16 -5.01 7.25
CA LEU A 342 -17.78 -3.98 8.08
C LEU A 342 -19.17 -4.42 8.55
N LYS A 343 -20.04 -4.91 7.65
CA LYS A 343 -21.37 -5.44 7.96
C LYS A 343 -21.33 -6.57 8.98
N ARG A 344 -20.41 -7.52 8.82
CA ARG A 344 -20.22 -8.63 9.77
C ARG A 344 -19.80 -8.14 11.15
N ARG A 345 -18.91 -7.14 11.21
CA ARG A 345 -18.44 -6.53 12.47
C ARG A 345 -19.47 -5.61 13.12
N SER A 346 -20.34 -4.99 12.32
CA SER A 346 -21.39 -4.07 12.76
C SER A 346 -22.73 -4.76 13.02
N ALA A 347 -22.86 -6.05 12.72
CA ALA A 347 -24.09 -6.78 13.01
C ALA A 347 -24.37 -6.71 14.52
N PRO A 348 -25.59 -6.33 14.94
CA PRO A 348 -25.94 -6.28 16.35
C PRO A 348 -25.84 -7.69 16.92
N GLY A 349 -24.78 -7.95 17.68
CA GLY A 349 -24.52 -9.26 18.26
C GLY A 349 -25.68 -9.75 19.12
N ALA A 350 -25.81 -11.07 19.21
CA ALA A 350 -26.62 -11.68 20.24
C ALA A 350 -26.11 -11.24 21.62
N PHE A 351 -27.01 -11.18 22.60
CA PHE A 351 -26.61 -10.84 23.96
C PHE A 351 -25.64 -11.89 24.49
N SER A 352 -24.59 -11.39 25.14
CA SER A 352 -23.45 -12.20 25.55
C SER A 352 -23.74 -13.01 26.83
N CYS A 353 -24.76 -12.62 27.60
CA CYS A 353 -25.29 -13.28 28.80
C CYS A 353 -26.67 -12.71 29.20
N LEU A 354 -27.27 -13.21 30.29
CA LEU A 354 -28.56 -12.74 30.80
C LEU A 354 -28.48 -11.30 31.34
N TYR A 355 -27.41 -10.96 32.05
CA TYR A 355 -27.21 -9.60 32.58
C TYR A 355 -27.04 -8.59 31.45
N ASP A 356 -26.40 -8.97 30.35
CA ASP A 356 -26.25 -8.14 29.17
C ASP A 356 -27.61 -7.79 28.55
N TYR A 357 -28.49 -8.78 28.43
CA TYR A 357 -29.88 -8.58 27.99
C TYR A 357 -30.69 -7.72 28.97
N ALA A 358 -30.64 -8.03 30.26
CA ALA A 358 -31.40 -7.32 31.28
C ALA A 358 -30.97 -5.86 31.42
N ALA A 359 -29.65 -5.61 31.42
CA ALA A 359 -29.08 -4.27 31.46
C ALA A 359 -29.45 -3.47 30.21
N TRP A 360 -29.39 -4.08 29.02
CA TRP A 360 -29.87 -3.44 27.80
C TRP A 360 -31.36 -3.08 27.89
N ARG A 361 -32.24 -4.02 28.29
CA ARG A 361 -33.68 -3.72 28.40
C ARG A 361 -33.96 -2.58 29.37
N TYR A 362 -33.30 -2.59 30.52
CA TYR A 362 -33.44 -1.52 31.51
C TYR A 362 -32.95 -0.18 30.95
N LEU A 363 -31.74 -0.13 30.42
CA LEU A 363 -31.16 1.11 29.88
C LEU A 363 -31.93 1.62 28.65
N ALA A 364 -32.40 0.74 27.77
CA ALA A 364 -33.20 1.14 26.62
C ALA A 364 -34.56 1.73 27.03
N ALA A 365 -35.17 1.24 28.12
CA ALA A 365 -36.46 1.73 28.60
C ALA A 365 -36.36 3.07 29.35
N TYR A 366 -35.35 3.23 30.21
CA TYR A 366 -35.25 4.38 31.10
C TYR A 366 -34.18 5.42 30.70
N PHE A 367 -33.15 5.00 29.95
CA PHE A 367 -32.02 5.83 29.54
C PHE A 367 -31.60 5.57 28.07
N PRO A 368 -32.50 5.75 27.09
CA PRO A 368 -32.23 5.39 25.69
C PRO A 368 -31.04 6.14 25.07
N GLY A 369 -30.71 7.33 25.57
CA GLY A 369 -29.54 8.11 25.15
C GLY A 369 -28.20 7.62 25.70
N SER A 370 -28.19 6.63 26.59
CA SER A 370 -26.94 6.08 27.13
C SER A 370 -26.12 5.37 26.03
N PRO A 371 -24.77 5.30 26.17
CA PRO A 371 -23.90 4.79 25.11
C PRO A 371 -24.25 3.39 24.61
N TYR A 372 -24.77 2.52 25.48
CA TYR A 372 -25.04 1.12 25.13
C TYR A 372 -26.29 0.91 24.25
N PRO A 373 -27.51 1.36 24.64
CA PRO A 373 -28.66 1.37 23.75
C PRO A 373 -28.45 2.18 22.47
N LYS A 374 -27.78 3.33 22.56
CA LYS A 374 -27.48 4.18 21.40
C LYS A 374 -26.63 3.45 20.37
N ALA A 375 -25.52 2.82 20.80
CA ALA A 375 -24.67 2.05 19.92
C ALA A 375 -25.44 0.89 19.26
N ARG A 376 -26.32 0.21 19.99
CA ARG A 376 -27.11 -0.90 19.42
C ARG A 376 -28.14 -0.43 18.40
N ALA A 377 -28.83 0.68 18.68
CA ALA A 377 -29.78 1.29 17.74
C ALA A 377 -29.08 1.75 16.45
N GLU A 378 -27.89 2.33 16.58
CA GLU A 378 -27.06 2.76 15.46
C GLU A 378 -26.62 1.61 14.57
N LEU A 379 -26.14 0.51 15.15
CA LEU A 379 -25.77 -0.70 14.41
C LEU A 379 -26.97 -1.34 13.71
N THR A 380 -28.14 -1.38 14.37
CA THR A 380 -29.37 -1.89 13.75
C THR A 380 -29.84 -1.00 12.60
N ALA A 381 -29.80 0.33 12.75
CA ALA A 381 -30.19 1.27 11.71
C ALA A 381 -29.25 1.22 10.48
N ALA A 382 -27.97 0.89 10.69
CA ALA A 382 -26.98 0.81 9.63
C ALA A 382 -27.10 -0.43 8.74
N ALA A 383 -27.81 -1.48 9.18
CA ALA A 383 -27.88 -2.76 8.45
C ALA A 383 -28.42 -2.59 7.02
N GLY A 384 -29.56 -1.89 6.86
CA GLY A 384 -30.15 -1.65 5.53
C GLY A 384 -29.31 -0.74 4.64
N ALA A 385 -28.58 0.23 5.23
CA ALA A 385 -27.66 1.09 4.49
C ALA A 385 -26.45 0.31 3.96
N LEU A 386 -25.92 -0.62 4.75
CA LEU A 386 -24.83 -1.51 4.34
C LEU A 386 -25.28 -2.52 3.28
N ASP A 387 -26.53 -3.02 3.35
CA ASP A 387 -27.12 -3.87 2.31
C ASP A 387 -27.23 -3.11 0.98
N GLY A 388 -27.70 -1.86 1.03
CA GLY A 388 -27.73 -0.98 -0.14
C GLY A 388 -26.33 -0.67 -0.68
N ALA A 389 -25.35 -0.46 0.19
CA ALA A 389 -23.96 -0.25 -0.21
C ALA A 389 -23.34 -1.49 -0.88
N LEU A 390 -23.62 -2.69 -0.37
CA LEU A 390 -23.20 -3.96 -0.98
C LEU A 390 -23.84 -4.17 -2.36
N ALA A 391 -25.12 -3.86 -2.51
CA ALA A 391 -25.80 -3.93 -3.81
C ALA A 391 -25.13 -2.99 -4.82
N LYS A 392 -24.91 -1.73 -4.46
CA LYS A 392 -24.22 -0.74 -5.33
C LYS A 392 -22.80 -1.15 -5.68
N ALA A 393 -22.05 -1.69 -4.71
CA ALA A 393 -20.72 -2.23 -4.98
C ALA A 393 -20.80 -3.40 -5.97
N GLY A 394 -21.75 -4.31 -5.81
CA GLY A 394 -21.99 -5.41 -6.75
C GLY A 394 -22.35 -4.94 -8.17
N ASP A 395 -23.04 -3.81 -8.28
CA ASP A 395 -23.39 -3.17 -9.56
C ASP A 395 -22.23 -2.32 -10.16
N GLY A 396 -21.12 -2.18 -9.43
CA GLY A 396 -19.95 -1.39 -9.86
C GLY A 396 -20.00 0.10 -9.52
N ASP A 397 -21.02 0.58 -8.81
CA ASP A 397 -21.12 1.96 -8.31
C ASP A 397 -20.31 2.13 -7.01
N LEU A 398 -19.00 2.25 -7.15
CA LEU A 398 -18.08 2.48 -6.03
C LEU A 398 -18.36 3.78 -5.26
N PRO A 399 -18.57 4.94 -5.90
CA PRO A 399 -18.89 6.17 -5.18
C PRO A 399 -20.17 6.05 -4.35
N GLY A 400 -21.22 5.46 -4.93
CA GLY A 400 -22.48 5.26 -4.23
C GLY A 400 -22.42 4.21 -3.14
N ALA A 401 -21.55 3.20 -3.26
CA ALA A 401 -21.29 2.20 -2.22
C ALA A 401 -20.55 2.80 -1.02
N LEU A 402 -19.55 3.66 -1.26
CA LEU A 402 -18.73 4.25 -0.20
C LEU A 402 -19.41 5.44 0.51
N ALA A 403 -20.32 6.15 -0.18
CA ALA A 403 -21.03 7.30 0.40
C ALA A 403 -21.94 6.95 1.59
N ALA A 404 -22.38 5.70 1.70
CA ALA A 404 -23.30 5.25 2.75
C ALA A 404 -22.59 4.72 4.02
N ALA A 405 -21.27 4.53 3.97
CA ALA A 405 -20.51 3.96 5.06
C ALA A 405 -19.74 5.05 5.81
N ASP A 406 -20.08 5.27 7.09
CA ASP A 406 -19.20 5.91 8.05
C ASP A 406 -18.52 4.80 8.88
N PRO A 407 -17.41 4.22 8.38
CA PRO A 407 -16.79 3.07 9.03
C PRO A 407 -16.29 3.41 10.43
N ALA A 408 -15.77 4.63 10.65
CA ALA A 408 -15.27 5.04 11.96
C ALA A 408 -16.39 5.06 13.01
N ARG A 409 -17.56 5.61 12.64
CA ARG A 409 -18.73 5.67 13.52
C ARG A 409 -19.29 4.28 13.82
N LEU A 410 -19.39 3.41 12.80
CA LEU A 410 -19.86 2.03 12.99
C LEU A 410 -18.89 1.18 13.81
N GLU A 411 -17.58 1.35 13.61
CA GLU A 411 -16.56 0.67 14.41
C GLU A 411 -16.57 1.13 15.87
N ALA A 412 -16.77 2.43 16.12
CA ALA A 412 -16.93 2.98 17.47
C ALA A 412 -18.18 2.40 18.17
N ALA A 413 -19.32 2.35 17.47
CA ALA A 413 -20.55 1.74 18.00
C ALA A 413 -20.36 0.23 18.29
N ALA A 414 -19.69 -0.51 17.40
CA ALA A 414 -19.38 -1.92 17.59
C ALA A 414 -18.39 -2.16 18.75
N ALA A 415 -17.41 -1.26 18.95
CA ALA A 415 -16.50 -1.31 20.09
C ALA A 415 -17.23 -1.04 21.41
N GLN A 416 -18.11 -0.04 21.45
CA GLN A 416 -18.93 0.28 22.62
C GLN A 416 -19.85 -0.88 23.00
N LEU A 417 -20.49 -1.53 22.01
CA LEU A 417 -21.31 -2.71 22.22
C LEU A 417 -20.50 -3.85 22.86
N ARG A 418 -19.32 -4.17 22.28
CA ARG A 418 -18.43 -5.23 22.79
C ARG A 418 -17.92 -4.95 24.21
N SER A 419 -17.56 -3.70 24.50
CA SER A 419 -17.13 -3.28 25.84
C SER A 419 -18.25 -3.39 26.87
N SER A 420 -19.46 -2.98 26.52
CA SER A 420 -20.63 -3.07 27.41
C SER A 420 -21.00 -4.53 27.68
N SER A 421 -21.04 -5.36 26.64
CA SER A 421 -21.29 -6.81 26.78
C SER A 421 -20.22 -7.52 27.61
N SER A 422 -18.92 -7.19 27.43
CA SER A 422 -17.85 -7.80 28.24
C SER A 422 -17.95 -7.41 29.71
N PHE A 423 -18.30 -6.14 29.99
CA PHE A 423 -18.56 -5.66 31.34
C PHE A 423 -19.73 -6.41 32.00
N TYR A 424 -20.89 -6.52 31.34
CA TYR A 424 -22.05 -7.20 31.93
C TYR A 424 -21.84 -8.69 32.10
N ARG A 425 -21.07 -9.32 31.20
CA ARG A 425 -20.61 -10.70 31.36
C ARG A 425 -19.74 -10.84 32.61
N ALA A 426 -18.74 -9.96 32.79
CA ALA A 426 -17.89 -9.97 33.98
C ALA A 426 -18.70 -9.72 35.26
N ALA A 427 -19.66 -8.78 35.24
CA ALA A 427 -20.54 -8.49 36.36
C ALA A 427 -21.42 -9.69 36.73
N GLN A 428 -21.94 -10.42 35.74
CA GLN A 428 -22.70 -11.65 35.98
C GLN A 428 -21.82 -12.73 36.62
N PHE A 429 -20.61 -12.96 36.10
CA PHE A 429 -19.67 -13.94 36.66
C PHE A 429 -19.26 -13.57 38.09
N PHE A 430 -18.99 -12.29 38.35
CA PHE A 430 -18.64 -11.81 39.68
C PHE A 430 -19.82 -11.95 40.65
N GLY A 431 -21.02 -11.51 40.25
CA GLY A 431 -22.23 -11.64 41.05
C GLY A 431 -22.53 -13.10 41.38
N TRP A 432 -22.50 -13.99 40.39
CA TRP A 432 -22.65 -15.43 40.61
C TRP A 432 -21.52 -16.02 41.45
N GLY A 433 -20.29 -15.54 41.31
CA GLY A 433 -19.18 -15.89 42.20
C GLY A 433 -19.49 -15.56 43.66
N LEU A 434 -20.06 -14.38 43.93
CA LEU A 434 -20.45 -13.96 45.28
C LEU A 434 -21.61 -14.80 45.85
N PHE A 435 -22.59 -15.16 45.01
CA PHE A 435 -23.77 -15.93 45.44
C PHE A 435 -23.53 -17.44 45.55
N PHE A 436 -22.76 -18.03 44.63
CA PHE A 436 -22.54 -19.47 44.55
C PHE A 436 -21.17 -19.92 45.07
N ARG A 437 -20.25 -18.99 45.32
CA ARG A 437 -18.99 -19.21 46.05
C ARG A 437 -18.80 -18.15 47.15
N PRO A 438 -19.67 -18.07 48.16
CA PRO A 438 -19.50 -17.12 49.26
C PRO A 438 -18.28 -17.43 50.14
N VAL A 439 -17.58 -18.55 49.89
CA VAL A 439 -16.50 -19.08 50.71
C VAL A 439 -15.31 -19.46 49.82
N GLU A 440 -14.33 -18.57 49.68
CA GLU A 440 -13.00 -18.97 49.22
C GLU A 440 -12.40 -19.89 50.30
N LEU A 441 -11.97 -21.10 49.95
CA LEU A 441 -11.35 -22.02 50.91
C LEU A 441 -9.86 -21.68 51.00
N LYS A 442 -9.41 -21.11 52.13
CA LYS A 442 -7.99 -20.99 52.45
C LYS A 442 -7.47 -22.36 52.88
N VAL A 443 -6.44 -22.85 52.19
CA VAL A 443 -5.66 -24.02 52.60
C VAL A 443 -4.70 -23.58 53.70
N LEU A 444 -4.88 -24.09 54.92
CA LEU A 444 -3.96 -23.80 56.02
C LEU A 444 -2.77 -24.76 55.95
N PRO A 445 -1.52 -24.27 55.81
CA PRO A 445 -0.35 -25.10 55.56
C PRO A 445 0.22 -25.75 56.84
N ALA A 446 -0.63 -26.23 57.74
CA ALA A 446 -0.18 -26.88 58.98
C ALA A 446 -1.00 -28.15 59.28
N LYS A 447 -0.29 -29.30 59.29
CA LYS A 447 -0.70 -30.69 59.67
C LYS A 447 -1.12 -31.61 58.50
N PRO A 448 -1.03 -32.96 58.65
CA PRO A 448 -0.79 -33.90 57.55
C PRO A 448 -2.01 -34.20 56.65
N ARG A 449 -3.12 -33.47 56.82
CA ARG A 449 -4.27 -33.48 55.90
C ARG A 449 -4.70 -32.04 55.65
N PRO A 450 -5.00 -31.65 54.40
CA PRO A 450 -5.43 -30.30 54.08
C PRO A 450 -6.74 -29.99 54.82
N ALA A 451 -6.68 -29.01 55.73
CA ALA A 451 -7.85 -28.44 56.37
C ALA A 451 -8.26 -27.17 55.62
N PHE A 452 -9.54 -27.08 55.28
CA PHE A 452 -10.09 -25.94 54.55
C PHE A 452 -10.92 -25.09 55.50
N ARG A 453 -10.61 -23.80 55.60
CA ARG A 453 -11.42 -22.81 56.33
C ARG A 453 -12.01 -21.81 55.33
N PRO A 454 -13.25 -21.33 55.56
CA PRO A 454 -13.75 -20.14 54.91
C PRO A 454 -12.81 -18.93 55.05
N ALA A 455 -12.35 -18.36 53.94
CA ALA A 455 -11.52 -17.16 53.93
C ALA A 455 -12.30 -15.91 54.32
N LEU A 456 -13.62 -15.92 54.11
CA LEU A 456 -14.58 -14.90 54.50
C LEU A 456 -15.88 -15.58 54.91
N THR A 457 -16.38 -15.28 56.11
CA THR A 457 -17.77 -15.55 56.46
C THR A 457 -18.55 -14.24 56.50
N ILE A 458 -19.80 -14.22 56.04
CA ILE A 458 -20.70 -13.05 56.18
C ILE A 458 -20.82 -12.62 57.66
N ALA A 459 -20.59 -13.54 58.60
CA ALA A 459 -20.48 -13.27 60.03
C ALA A 459 -19.29 -12.36 60.42
N GLU A 460 -18.17 -12.41 59.70
CA GLU A 460 -16.99 -11.54 59.91
C GLU A 460 -17.22 -10.15 59.29
N LEU A 461 -18.01 -10.02 58.22
CA LEU A 461 -18.38 -8.71 57.64
C LEU A 461 -19.40 -7.95 58.51
N ASN A 462 -20.24 -8.67 59.28
CA ASN A 462 -21.18 -8.08 60.23
C ASN A 462 -20.57 -7.80 61.63
N ARG A 463 -19.36 -8.31 61.92
CA ARG A 463 -18.56 -7.94 63.10
C ARG A 463 -17.42 -7.06 62.63
N GLY A 464 -17.64 -5.75 62.53
CA GLY A 464 -16.60 -4.83 62.08
C GLY A 464 -15.29 -5.01 62.87
N ARG A 465 -14.21 -5.27 62.13
CA ARG A 465 -12.79 -5.51 62.53
C ARG A 465 -12.40 -6.97 62.77
#